data_AF-A0A6J7SJW4-F1
#
_entry.id   AF-A0A6J7SJW4-F1
#
_cell.length_a   1.000
_cell.length_b   1.000
_cell.length_c   1.000
_cell.angle_alpha   90.00
_cell.angle_beta   90.00
_cell.angle_gamma   90.00
#
_symmetry.space_group_name_H-M   'P 1'
#
loop_
_entity.id
_entity.type
_entity.pdbx_description
1 polymer ?
#
loop_
_entity_poly.entity_id
_entity_poly.type
_entity_poly.pdbx_seq_one_letter_code
_entity_poly.pdbx_strand_id
1 'polypeptide(L)' 'MLAFSDADPVTKGGERAFLTGIPACAGQSNQTIHGAGHFLQEDSGSELASMVHEFIGSTPL' A
#
# COMPACT_ATOMS: atom_id res chain seq x y z
N MET A 1 -1.83 6.79 -1.29
CA MET A 1 -2.09 5.54 -0.55
C MET A 1 -0.78 4.76 -0.40
N LEU A 2 -0.60 4.06 0.71
CA LEU A 2 0.43 3.06 0.96
C LEU A 2 -0.25 1.69 1.10
N ALA A 3 0.28 0.68 0.39
CA ALA A 3 -0.24 -0.69 0.36
C ALA A 3 0.91 -1.70 0.53
N PHE A 4 1.55 -1.67 1.69
CA PHE A 4 2.62 -2.61 2.03
C PHE A 4 2.05 -3.96 2.45
N SER A 5 2.80 -5.05 2.25
CA SER A 5 2.43 -6.37 2.75
C SER A 5 3.05 -6.68 4.12
N ASP A 6 2.46 -7.61 4.88
CA ASP A 6 2.93 -7.95 6.23
C ASP A 6 3.98 -9.08 6.29
N ALA A 7 4.19 -9.82 5.20
CA ALA A 7 5.16 -10.91 5.12
C ALA A 7 6.40 -10.58 4.27
N ASP A 8 6.67 -9.30 4.01
CA ASP A 8 7.92 -8.84 3.37
C ASP A 8 8.95 -8.31 4.39
N PRO A 9 9.96 -9.10 4.80
CA PRO A 9 10.99 -8.64 5.73
C PRO A 9 11.93 -7.59 5.12
N VAL A 10 12.04 -7.49 3.78
CA VAL A 10 12.96 -6.56 3.12
C VAL A 10 12.45 -5.13 3.26
N THR A 11 11.14 -4.91 3.12
CA THR A 11 10.54 -3.58 3.18
C THR A 11 9.73 -3.31 4.44
N LYS A 12 9.69 -4.26 5.39
CA LYS A 12 9.00 -4.12 6.68
C LYS A 12 9.36 -2.80 7.39
N GLY A 13 8.34 -2.00 7.72
CA GLY A 13 8.51 -0.71 8.38
C GLY A 13 8.84 0.45 7.43
N GLY A 14 8.96 0.18 6.12
CA GLY A 14 9.26 1.15 5.08
C GLY A 14 8.18 2.23 4.94
N GLU A 15 6.93 1.93 5.32
CA GLU A 15 5.81 2.86 5.32
C GLU A 15 6.11 4.13 6.14
N ARG A 16 6.91 4.03 7.21
CA ARG A 16 7.27 5.17 8.06
C ARG A 16 8.03 6.25 7.30
N ALA A 17 8.92 5.86 6.39
CA ALA A 17 9.68 6.82 5.59
C ALA A 17 8.75 7.65 4.68
N PHE A 18 7.74 7.01 4.10
CA PHE A 18 6.73 7.68 3.26
C PHE A 18 5.81 8.58 4.08
N LEU A 19 5.32 8.11 5.23
CA LEU A 19 4.47 8.92 6.12
C LEU A 19 5.20 10.17 6.63
N THR A 20 6.51 10.07 6.83
CA THR A 20 7.34 11.18 7.31
C THR A 20 7.73 12.13 6.17
N GLY A 21 8.14 11.58 5.01
CA GLY A 21 8.66 12.35 3.89
C GLY A 21 7.60 12.90 2.94
N ILE A 22 6.38 12.33 2.95
CA ILE A 22 5.29 12.71 2.06
C ILE A 22 4.03 12.92 2.91
N PRO A 23 3.80 14.15 3.42
CA PRO A 23 2.66 14.44 4.31
C PRO A 23 1.30 14.07 3.72
N ALA A 24 1.15 14.18 2.39
CA ALA A 24 -0.07 13.83 1.68
C ALA A 24 -0.45 12.35 1.83
N CYS A 25 0.48 11.46 2.17
CA CYS A 25 0.20 10.04 2.40
C CYS A 25 -0.62 9.79 3.67
N ALA A 26 -0.51 10.63 4.70
CA ALA A 26 -1.18 10.41 5.99
C ALA A 26 -2.72 10.51 5.91
N GLY A 27 -3.25 11.28 4.95
CA GLY A 27 -4.70 11.45 4.72
C GLY A 27 -5.30 10.48 3.70
N GLN A 28 -4.52 9.50 3.23
CA GLN A 28 -4.97 8.52 2.24
C GLN A 28 -5.47 7.25 2.93
N SER A 29 -6.28 6.45 2.23
CA SER A 29 -6.77 5.13 2.65
C SER A 29 -5.65 4.06 2.66
N ASN A 30 -4.61 4.27 3.46
CA ASN A 30 -3.48 3.34 3.58
C ASN A 30 -3.94 2.02 4.22
N GLN A 31 -3.54 0.90 3.63
CA GLN A 31 -3.93 -0.45 4.07
C GLN A 31 -2.70 -1.37 4.05
N THR A 32 -2.75 -2.42 4.88
CA THR A 32 -1.75 -3.49 4.87
C THR A 32 -2.35 -4.70 4.16
N ILE A 33 -1.64 -5.26 3.20
CA ILE A 33 -2.03 -6.50 2.52
C ILE A 33 -1.52 -7.68 3.36
N HIS A 34 -2.46 -8.52 3.81
CA HIS A 34 -2.17 -9.62 4.72
C HIS A 34 -1.81 -10.90 3.98
N GLY A 35 -0.78 -11.61 4.44
CA GLY A 35 -0.39 -12.92 3.91
C GLY A 35 0.41 -12.87 2.60
N ALA A 36 0.81 -11.68 2.15
CA ALA A 36 1.61 -11.47 0.96
C ALA A 36 3.08 -11.17 1.28
N GLY A 37 4.00 -11.73 0.49
CA GLY A 37 5.43 -11.52 0.62
C GLY A 37 5.94 -10.28 -0.11
N HIS A 38 7.22 -10.29 -0.48
CA HIS A 38 7.87 -9.20 -1.22
C HIS A 38 7.27 -8.98 -2.61
N PHE A 39 6.89 -10.07 -3.28
CA PHE A 39 6.20 -10.03 -4.58
C PHE A 39 4.69 -10.04 -4.36
N LEU A 40 4.17 -9.09 -3.59
CA LEU A 40 2.76 -9.03 -3.18
C LEU A 40 1.75 -9.04 -4.33
N GLN A 41 2.15 -8.62 -5.53
CA GLN A 41 1.32 -8.73 -6.73
C GLN A 41 1.07 -10.18 -7.18
N GLU A 42 1.99 -11.10 -6.91
CA GLU A 42 1.82 -12.53 -7.20
C GLU A 42 0.91 -13.19 -6.15
N ASP A 43 1.09 -12.81 -4.87
CA ASP A 43 0.32 -13.38 -3.76
C ASP A 43 -1.11 -12.81 -3.67
N SER A 44 -1.27 -11.51 -3.91
CA SER A 44 -2.51 -10.74 -3.66
C SER A 44 -2.81 -9.72 -4.78
N GLY A 45 -2.51 -10.06 -6.04
CA GLY A 45 -2.65 -9.13 -7.17
C GLY A 45 -4.05 -8.51 -7.35
N SER A 46 -5.12 -9.28 -7.16
CA SER A 46 -6.50 -8.78 -7.29
C SER A 46 -6.89 -7.80 -6.18
N GLU A 47 -6.40 -8.03 -4.96
CA GLU A 47 -6.60 -7.13 -3.82
C GLU A 47 -5.86 -5.81 -4.04
N LEU A 48 -4.58 -5.88 -4.41
CA LEU A 48 -3.77 -4.71 -4.75
C LEU A 48 -4.41 -3.90 -5.89
N ALA A 49 -4.87 -4.56 -6.96
CA ALA A 49 -5.52 -3.89 -8.09
C ALA A 49 -6.81 -3.18 -7.66
N SER A 50 -7.59 -3.78 -6.78
CA SER A 50 -8.83 -3.17 -6.26
C SER A 50 -8.54 -1.93 -5.43
N MET A 51 -7.53 -1.97 -4.56
CA MET A 51 -7.09 -0.81 -3.77
C MET A 51 -6.61 0.34 -4.67
N VAL A 52 -5.84 0.04 -5.72
CA VAL A 52 -5.38 1.06 -6.69
C VAL A 52 -6.57 1.66 -7.44
N HIS A 53 -7.53 0.84 -7.88
CA HIS A 53 -8.72 1.31 -8.55
C HIS A 53 -9.55 2.26 -7.66
N GLU A 54 -9.76 1.89 -6.40
CA GLU A 54 -10.45 2.72 -5.42
C GLU A 54 -9.71 4.04 -5.18
N PHE A 55 -8.38 3.98 -5.01
CA PHE A 55 -7.56 5.18 -4.83
C PHE A 55 -7.71 6.16 -5.99
N ILE A 56 -7.68 5.67 -7.24
CA ILE A 56 -7.91 6.51 -8.42
C ILE A 56 -9.31 7.12 -8.39
N GLY A 57 -10.35 6.33 -8.11
CA GLY A 57 -11.73 6.81 -8.05
C GLY A 57 -11.98 7.86 -6.95
N SER A 58 -11.22 7.79 -5.85
CA SER A 58 -11.29 8.74 -4.74
C SER A 58 -10.44 10.00 -4.92
N THR A 59 -9.59 10.06 -5.96
CA THR A 59 -8.68 11.19 -6.22
C THR A 59 -9.32 12.15 -7.24
N PRO A 60 -9.72 13.37 -6.85
CA PRO A 60 -10.29 14.34 -7.78
C PRO A 60 -9.26 14.77 -8.84
N LEU A 61 -9.73 15.09 -10.05
CA LEU A 61 -8.95 15.76 -11.10
C LEU A 61 -8.85 17.27 -10.86
#